data_AF-C7JFH0-F1
#
_entry.id   AF-C7JFH0-F1
#
_cell.length_a   1.000
_cell.length_b   1.000
_cell.length_c   1.000
_cell.angle_alpha   90.00
_cell.angle_beta   90.00
_cell.angle_gamma   90.00
#
_symmetry.space_group_name_H-M   'P 1'
#
loop_
_entity.id
_entity.type
_entity.pdbx_description
1 polymer ?
#
loop_
_entity_poly.entity_id
_entity_poly.type
_entity_poly.pdbx_seq_one_letter_code
_entity_poly.pdbx_strand_id
1 'polypeptide(L)'
;MSKMPTDIILIDQAACLDEIQNAMLMMMRELYERMDEQGDPAPTHANAAAWGDGLSWLARSVGNVRDNLKQVAASETKGSAR
;
A
#
# COMPACT_ATOMS: atom_id res chain seq x y z
N MET A 1 17.49 23.10 -15.86
CA MET A 1 17.01 21.80 -15.36
C MET A 1 15.74 21.47 -16.12
N SER A 2 15.74 20.40 -16.91
CA SER A 2 14.50 19.93 -17.57
C SER A 2 13.56 19.48 -16.45
N LYS A 3 12.39 20.11 -16.32
CA LYS A 3 11.36 19.65 -15.38
C LYS A 3 10.90 18.29 -15.87
N MET A 4 11.07 17.24 -15.05
CA MET A 4 10.46 15.95 -15.38
C MET A 4 8.94 16.15 -15.54
N PRO A 5 8.33 15.59 -16.58
CA PRO A 5 6.89 15.58 -16.75
C PRO A 5 6.20 15.07 -15.47
N THR A 6 5.20 15.81 -14.99
CA THR A 6 4.50 15.52 -13.72
C THR A 6 3.86 14.14 -13.74
N ASP A 7 3.30 13.73 -14.87
CA ASP A 7 2.72 12.41 -15.12
C ASP A 7 3.70 11.26 -14.87
N ILE A 8 4.97 11.40 -15.30
CA ILE A 8 6.01 10.41 -15.05
C ILE A 8 6.26 10.26 -13.55
N ILE A 9 6.35 11.37 -12.82
CA ILE A 9 6.54 11.36 -11.37
C ILE A 9 5.35 10.66 -10.68
N LEU A 10 4.12 10.99 -11.10
CA LEU A 10 2.90 10.40 -10.51
C LEU A 10 2.82 8.88 -10.75
N ILE A 11 3.22 8.41 -11.93
CA ILE A 11 3.27 6.98 -12.27
C ILE A 11 4.30 6.25 -11.40
N ASP A 12 5.52 6.80 -11.27
CA ASP A 12 6.57 6.22 -10.43
C ASP A 12 6.17 6.16 -8.96
N GLN A 13 5.55 7.22 -8.43
CA GLN A 13 5.03 7.22 -7.06
C GLN A 13 3.92 6.18 -6.87
N ALA A 14 3.04 6.00 -7.86
CA ALA A 14 2.02 4.96 -7.80
C ALA A 14 2.63 3.54 -7.82
N ALA A 15 3.72 3.31 -8.55
CA ALA A 15 4.44 2.03 -8.52
C ALA A 15 5.07 1.77 -7.14
N CYS A 16 5.73 2.77 -6.55
CA CYS A 16 6.28 2.68 -5.20
C CYS A 16 5.21 2.36 -4.14
N LEU A 17 4.05 3.00 -4.22
CA LEU A 17 2.94 2.72 -3.30
C LEU A 17 2.36 1.30 -3.50
N ASP A 18 2.42 0.75 -4.71
CA ASP A 18 2.03 -0.63 -4.97
C ASP A 18 2.97 -1.62 -4.25
N GLU A 19 4.27 -1.41 -4.36
CA GLU A 19 5.29 -2.21 -3.67
C GLU A 19 5.12 -2.13 -2.14
N ILE A 20 4.88 -0.93 -1.61
CA ILE A 20 4.61 -0.71 -0.18
C ILE A 20 3.34 -1.44 0.26
N GLN A 21 2.25 -1.35 -0.52
CA GLN A 21 1.01 -2.06 -0.22
C GLN A 21 1.23 -3.57 -0.20
N ASN A 22 1.94 -4.11 -1.19
CA ASN A 22 2.24 -5.54 -1.27
C ASN A 22 3.08 -6.02 -0.08
N ALA A 23 4.11 -5.25 0.32
CA ALA A 23 4.91 -5.55 1.50
C ALA A 23 4.06 -5.60 2.78
N MET A 24 3.12 -4.67 2.95
CA MET A 24 2.19 -4.68 4.08
C MET A 24 1.28 -5.92 4.10
N LEU A 25 0.76 -6.33 2.93
CA LEU A 25 -0.05 -7.55 2.82
C LEU A 25 0.76 -8.81 3.15
N MET A 26 2.02 -8.87 2.74
CA MET A 26 2.93 -9.97 3.09
C MET A 26 3.21 -10.03 4.60
N MET A 27 3.49 -8.89 5.24
CA MET A 27 3.69 -8.84 6.70
C MET A 27 2.42 -9.25 7.46
N MET A 28 1.25 -8.83 6.98
CA MET A 28 -0.02 -9.20 7.58
C MET A 28 -0.25 -10.72 7.50
N ARG A 29 0.06 -11.34 6.35
CA ARG A 29 0.01 -12.79 6.19
C ARG A 29 0.91 -13.52 7.17
N GLU A 30 2.17 -13.09 7.28
CA GLU A 30 3.15 -13.68 8.22
C GLU A 30 2.66 -13.59 9.67
N LEU A 31 2.07 -12.45 10.06
CA LEU A 31 1.52 -12.27 11.40
C LEU A 31 0.38 -13.26 11.68
N TYR A 32 -0.55 -13.43 10.74
CA TYR A 32 -1.66 -14.39 10.91
C TYR A 32 -1.17 -15.85 10.89
N GLU A 33 -0.23 -16.20 10.02
CA GLU A 33 0.34 -17.56 9.97
C GLU A 33 1.02 -17.92 11.32
N ARG A 34 1.76 -16.98 11.93
CA ARG A 34 2.35 -17.18 13.27
C ARG A 34 1.33 -17.21 14.40
N MET A 35 0.19 -16.54 14.25
CA MET A 35 -0.91 -16.65 15.21
C MET A 35 -1.59 -18.01 15.17
N ASP A 36 -1.60 -18.69 14.02
CA ASP A 36 -2.21 -20.02 13.88
C ASP A 36 -1.27 -21.15 14.30
N GLU A 37 0.05 -20.88 14.43
CA GLU A 37 1.01 -21.82 15.02
C GLU A 37 0.69 -22.02 16.51
N GLN A 38 0.04 -23.16 16.81
CA GLN A 38 -0.38 -23.54 18.16
C GLN A 38 0.81 -23.57 19.13
N GLY A 39 0.93 -22.52 19.96
CA GLY A 39 1.97 -22.47 21.00
C GLY A 39 2.24 -21.10 21.63
N ASP A 40 1.76 -20.01 21.04
CA ASP A 40 2.06 -18.67 21.55
C ASP A 40 1.16 -18.30 22.76
N PRO A 41 1.71 -17.98 23.94
CA PRO A 41 0.89 -17.62 25.10
C PRO A 41 0.16 -16.29 24.89
N ALA A 42 -1.12 -16.19 25.30
CA ALA A 42 -1.76 -14.88 25.45
C ALA A 42 -0.92 -14.02 26.41
N PRO A 43 -0.40 -12.84 26.01
CA PRO A 43 -1.07 -11.79 25.23
C PRO A 43 -0.59 -11.59 23.77
N THR A 44 0.25 -12.46 23.22
CA THR A 44 0.86 -12.28 21.88
C THR A 44 -0.20 -12.27 20.75
N HIS A 45 -1.25 -13.09 20.86
CA HIS A 45 -2.37 -13.11 19.89
C HIS A 45 -3.18 -11.80 19.84
N ALA A 46 -3.48 -11.19 20.99
CA ALA A 46 -4.24 -9.95 21.04
C ALA A 46 -3.45 -8.79 20.41
N ASN A 47 -2.12 -8.79 20.62
CA ASN A 47 -1.22 -7.84 19.98
C ASN A 47 -1.14 -8.09 18.47
N ALA A 48 -0.98 -9.34 18.02
CA ALA A 48 -0.87 -9.68 16.61
C ALA A 48 -2.16 -9.37 15.83
N ALA A 49 -3.34 -9.61 16.42
CA ALA A 49 -4.62 -9.20 15.85
C ALA A 49 -4.70 -7.67 15.64
N ALA A 50 -4.32 -6.89 16.66
CA ALA A 50 -4.30 -5.43 16.56
C ALA A 50 -3.30 -4.93 15.50
N TRP A 51 -2.13 -5.59 15.36
CA TRP A 51 -1.19 -5.29 14.29
C TRP A 51 -1.75 -5.65 12.90
N GLY A 52 -2.45 -6.77 12.77
CA GLY A 52 -3.13 -7.16 11.53
C GLY A 52 -4.21 -6.16 11.10
N ASP A 53 -5.02 -5.67 12.04
CA ASP A 53 -6.01 -4.63 11.79
C ASP A 53 -5.35 -3.30 11.36
N GLY A 54 -4.28 -2.91 12.04
CA GLY A 54 -3.49 -1.71 11.69
C GLY A 54 -2.88 -1.80 10.29
N LEU A 55 -2.29 -2.94 9.93
CA LEU A 55 -1.74 -3.20 8.60
C LEU A 55 -2.82 -3.22 7.52
N SER A 56 -3.99 -3.80 7.81
CA SER A 56 -5.14 -3.79 6.91
C SER A 56 -5.59 -2.37 6.59
N TRP A 57 -5.69 -1.51 7.60
CA TRP A 57 -6.07 -0.11 7.44
C TRP A 57 -5.02 0.68 6.63
N LEU A 58 -3.73 0.49 6.92
CA LEU A 58 -2.64 1.14 6.21
C LEU A 58 -2.57 0.71 4.73
N ALA A 59 -2.65 -0.60 4.46
CA ALA A 59 -2.64 -1.13 3.10
C ALA A 59 -3.79 -0.57 2.26
N ARG A 60 -4.99 -0.45 2.85
CA ARG A 60 -6.14 0.18 2.17
C ARG A 60 -5.91 1.66 1.90
N SER A 61 -5.35 2.38 2.87
CA SER A 61 -5.07 3.82 2.75
C SER A 61 -4.05 4.10 1.66
N VAL A 62 -2.97 3.31 1.60
CA VAL A 62 -1.95 3.39 0.54
C VAL A 62 -2.54 3.05 -0.82
N GLY A 63 -3.36 2.00 -0.92
CA GLY A 63 -4.07 1.66 -2.16
C GLY A 63 -4.94 2.80 -2.68
N ASN A 64 -5.67 3.48 -1.79
CA ASN A 64 -6.48 4.65 -2.16
C ASN A 64 -5.62 5.81 -2.70
N VAL A 65 -4.48 6.11 -2.07
CA VAL A 65 -3.58 7.16 -2.57
C VAL A 65 -3.00 6.78 -3.93
N ARG A 66 -2.52 5.54 -4.08
CA ARG A 66 -2.03 5.00 -5.36
C ARG A 66 -3.05 5.16 -6.47
N ASP A 67 -4.30 4.79 -6.22
CA ASP A 67 -5.35 4.81 -7.23
C ASP A 67 -5.73 6.25 -7.62
N ASN A 68 -5.73 7.17 -6.65
CA ASN A 68 -5.89 8.60 -6.93
C ASN A 68 -4.73 9.15 -7.80
N LEU A 69 -3.48 8.78 -7.51
CA LEU A 69 -2.33 9.21 -8.34
C LEU A 69 -2.46 8.71 -9.78
N LYS A 70 -2.87 7.44 -9.99
CA LYS A 70 -3.13 6.88 -11.32
C LYS A 70 -4.25 7.64 -12.06
N GLN A 71 -5.32 8.02 -11.36
CA GLN A 71 -6.42 8.80 -11.94
C GLN A 71 -5.98 10.22 -12.35
N VAL A 72 -5.17 10.89 -11.53
CA VAL A 72 -4.62 12.22 -11.84
C VAL A 72 -3.70 12.13 -13.07
N ALA A 73 -2.76 11.18 -13.09
CA ALA A 73 -1.86 10.99 -14.23
C ALA A 73 -2.62 10.71 -15.55
N ALA A 74 -3.66 9.87 -15.50
CA ALA A 74 -4.51 9.59 -16.65
C ALA A 74 -5.30 10.83 -17.13
N SER A 75 -5.66 11.74 -16.22
CA SER A 75 -6.37 12.98 -16.55
C SER A 75 -5.45 14.02 -17.18
N GLU A 76 -4.21 14.15 -16.70
CA GLU A 76 -3.21 15.05 -17.28
C GLU A 76 -2.84 14.61 -18.71
N THR A 77 -2.67 13.30 -18.93
CA THR A 77 -2.37 12.74 -20.25
C THR A 77 -3.48 13.06 -21.28
N LYS A 78 -4.75 13.02 -20.87
CA LYS A 78 -5.90 13.38 -21.73
C LYS A 78 -5.99 14.88 -22.00
N GLY A 79 -5.58 15.72 -21.04
CA GLY A 79 -5.56 17.18 -21.18
C GLY A 79 -4.48 17.66 -22.14
N SER A 80 -3.34 16.99 -22.20
CA SER A 80 -2.22 17.34 -23.09
C SER A 80 -2.41 16.92 -24.56
N ALA A 81 -3.41 16.08 -24.86
CA ALA A 81 -3.71 15.61 -26.22
C ALA A 81 -4.76 16.45 -26.97
N ARG A 82 -5.17 17.60 -26.40
CA ARG A 82 -6.01 18.62 -27.03
C ARG A 82 -5.20 19.87 -27.32
#